data_AF-A0A1X0QBY3-F1
#
_entry.id   AF-A0A1X0QBY3-F1
#
_cell.length_a   1.000
_cell.length_b   1.000
_cell.length_c   1.000
_cell.angle_alpha   90.00
_cell.angle_beta   90.00
_cell.angle_gamma   90.00
#
_symmetry.space_group_name_H-M   'P 1'
#
loop_
_entity.id
_entity.type
_entity.pdbx_description
1 polymer ?
#
loop_
_entity_poly.entity_id
_entity_poly.type
_entity_poly.pdbx_seq_one_letter_code
_entity_poly.pdbx_strand_id
1 'polypeptide(L)'
;MDKQIEICSEFIVGCCLNDEFMCGEITKKCLKEHDNTLKTEYMNDKKIDSFYLTDALASFELVINDVNIKINKHKEMLKPKISKNILTAINNVQELIESANVDNFTTNYNLLKIHGKLIEMADNNQTEVNFFVCENCGVFTIKKGECVHAFCQSYKKIRNLILELKAIKSIGK
;
A
#
# COMPACT_ATOMS: atom_id res chain seq x y z
N MET A 1 -28.98 -25.76 -18.20
CA MET A 1 -27.60 -25.79 -17.68
C MET A 1 -27.68 -25.32 -16.25
N ASP A 2 -27.64 -26.25 -15.30
CA ASP A 2 -27.64 -25.92 -13.89
C ASP A 2 -26.37 -25.11 -13.60
N LYS A 3 -26.56 -23.89 -13.09
CA LYS A 3 -25.47 -23.00 -12.75
C LYS A 3 -24.80 -23.58 -11.51
N GLN A 4 -23.65 -24.22 -11.69
CA GLN A 4 -22.87 -24.75 -10.57
C GLN A 4 -22.56 -23.60 -9.61
N ILE A 5 -23.08 -23.68 -8.39
CA ILE A 5 -22.86 -22.66 -7.37
C ILE A 5 -21.44 -22.84 -6.83
N GLU A 6 -20.61 -21.81 -6.93
CA GLU A 6 -19.25 -21.83 -6.39
C GLU A 6 -19.26 -21.54 -4.88
N ILE A 7 -18.53 -22.34 -4.10
CA ILE A 7 -18.37 -22.15 -2.65
C ILE A 7 -17.29 -21.08 -2.38
N CYS A 8 -17.53 -20.23 -1.39
CA CYS A 8 -16.59 -19.17 -1.02
C CYS A 8 -15.46 -19.66 -0.11
N SER A 9 -14.30 -20.02 -0.69
CA SER A 9 -13.10 -20.43 0.05
C SER A 9 -12.72 -19.45 1.19
N GLU A 10 -12.79 -18.15 0.92
CA GLU A 10 -12.49 -17.08 1.89
C GLU A 10 -13.41 -17.16 3.12
N PHE A 11 -14.70 -17.42 2.90
CA PHE A 11 -15.67 -17.58 3.98
C PHE A 11 -15.41 -18.84 4.81
N ILE A 12 -15.06 -19.95 4.16
CA ILE A 12 -14.76 -21.23 4.81
C ILE A 12 -13.59 -21.09 5.76
N VAL A 13 -12.48 -20.47 5.33
CA VAL A 13 -11.24 -20.43 6.13
C VAL A 13 -11.12 -19.21 7.05
N GLY A 14 -11.98 -18.21 6.89
CA GLY A 14 -11.90 -16.97 7.67
C GLY A 14 -13.11 -16.07 7.46
N CYS A 15 -12.97 -15.09 6.57
CA CYS A 15 -14.00 -14.12 6.24
C CYS A 15 -14.08 -13.87 4.73
N CYS A 16 -15.29 -13.65 4.22
CA CYS A 16 -15.50 -13.26 2.82
C CYS A 16 -15.08 -11.80 2.60
N LEU A 17 -14.19 -11.54 1.63
CA LEU A 17 -13.73 -10.18 1.33
C LEU A 17 -14.87 -9.27 0.87
N ASN A 18 -15.83 -9.79 0.10
CA ASN A 18 -16.97 -8.99 -0.37
C ASN A 18 -17.85 -8.53 0.77
N ASP A 19 -18.04 -9.35 1.80
CA ASP A 19 -18.82 -8.97 2.99
C ASP A 19 -18.02 -8.00 3.87
N GLU A 20 -16.72 -8.25 4.06
CA GLU A 20 -15.83 -7.40 4.89
C GLU A 20 -15.66 -5.97 4.34
N PHE A 21 -15.69 -5.81 3.02
CA PHE A 21 -15.58 -4.53 2.34
C PHE A 21 -16.90 -4.06 1.74
N MET A 22 -18.02 -4.66 2.14
CA MET A 22 -19.33 -4.28 1.60
C MET A 22 -19.69 -2.85 1.99
N CYS A 23 -19.80 -1.96 1.01
CA CYS A 23 -20.46 -0.67 1.11
C CYS A 23 -21.74 -0.74 0.27
N GLY A 24 -22.90 -0.64 0.93
CA GLY A 24 -24.20 -1.06 0.38
C GLY A 24 -24.58 -0.48 -0.99
N GLU A 25 -24.12 0.73 -1.33
CA GLU A 25 -24.39 1.38 -2.62
C GLU A 25 -23.27 1.21 -3.66
N ILE A 26 -22.09 0.73 -3.25
CA ILE A 26 -20.86 0.77 -4.07
C ILE A 26 -20.45 -0.64 -4.49
N THR A 27 -20.52 -1.60 -3.59
CA THR A 27 -20.01 -2.96 -3.80
C THR A 27 -21.13 -3.98 -3.70
N LYS A 28 -21.05 -5.04 -4.49
CA LYS A 28 -22.05 -6.12 -4.50
C LYS A 28 -21.76 -7.12 -3.38
N LYS A 29 -22.81 -7.77 -2.90
CA LYS A 29 -22.70 -8.95 -2.02
C LYS A 29 -21.92 -10.06 -2.73
N CYS A 30 -21.32 -10.95 -1.93
CA CYS A 30 -20.69 -12.15 -2.45
C CYS A 30 -21.68 -12.97 -3.32
N LEU A 31 -21.22 -13.40 -4.49
CA LEU A 31 -21.99 -14.26 -5.40
C LEU A 31 -21.76 -15.76 -5.13
N LYS A 32 -20.74 -16.08 -4.34
CA LYS A 32 -20.39 -17.45 -3.93
C LYS A 32 -21.21 -17.85 -2.70
N GLU A 33 -21.46 -19.15 -2.56
CA GLU A 33 -22.19 -19.68 -1.41
C GLU A 33 -21.35 -19.68 -0.14
N HIS A 34 -21.98 -19.27 0.97
CA HIS A 34 -21.40 -19.23 2.31
C HIS A 34 -21.94 -20.41 3.13
N ASP A 35 -21.29 -21.57 2.99
CA ASP A 35 -21.68 -22.78 3.71
C ASP A 35 -21.09 -22.81 5.13
N ASN A 36 -21.97 -22.70 6.14
CA ASN A 36 -21.57 -22.75 7.55
C ASN A 36 -21.13 -24.14 8.02
N THR A 37 -21.62 -25.20 7.37
CA THR A 37 -21.26 -26.58 7.70
C THR A 37 -19.81 -26.81 7.35
N LEU A 38 -19.43 -26.52 6.10
CA LEU A 38 -18.04 -26.63 5.63
C LEU A 38 -17.08 -25.72 6.40
N LYS A 39 -17.54 -24.51 6.77
CA LYS A 39 -16.76 -23.62 7.65
C LYS A 39 -16.50 -24.27 9.01
N THR A 40 -17.52 -24.86 9.62
CA THR A 40 -17.40 -25.51 10.92
C THR A 40 -16.48 -26.72 10.84
N GLU A 41 -16.59 -27.52 9.79
CA GLU A 41 -15.70 -28.65 9.51
C GLU A 41 -14.25 -28.19 9.40
N TYR A 42 -13.98 -27.16 8.57
CA TYR A 42 -12.64 -26.59 8.42
C TYR A 42 -12.05 -26.06 9.75
N MET A 43 -12.88 -25.41 10.56
CA MET A 43 -12.43 -24.87 11.86
C MET A 43 -12.10 -25.97 12.87
N ASN A 44 -12.82 -27.10 12.82
CA ASN A 44 -12.60 -28.27 13.67
C ASN A 44 -11.39 -29.10 13.22
N ASP A 45 -11.21 -29.24 11.91
CA ASP A 45 -10.07 -29.94 11.33
C ASP A 45 -9.44 -29.06 10.25
N LYS A 46 -8.48 -28.23 10.68
CA LYS A 46 -7.72 -27.28 9.85
C LYS A 46 -6.88 -27.93 8.75
N LYS A 47 -6.97 -29.26 8.58
CA LYS A 47 -6.36 -30.04 7.50
C LYS A 47 -7.37 -30.42 6.41
N ILE A 48 -8.66 -30.13 6.59
CA ILE A 48 -9.69 -30.36 5.58
C ILE A 48 -9.40 -29.43 4.39
N ASP A 49 -8.95 -30.08 3.33
CA ASP A 49 -8.77 -29.56 1.98
C ASP A 49 -7.81 -28.36 1.82
N SER A 50 -6.59 -28.68 1.37
CA SER A 50 -5.56 -27.70 1.01
C SER A 50 -6.01 -26.69 -0.05
N PHE A 51 -7.07 -26.99 -0.80
CA PHE A 51 -7.61 -26.14 -1.84
C PHE A 51 -8.18 -24.83 -1.27
N TYR A 52 -9.14 -24.91 -0.33
CA TYR A 52 -9.78 -23.70 0.23
C TYR A 52 -8.76 -22.77 0.90
N LEU A 53 -7.82 -23.36 1.64
CA LEU A 53 -6.72 -22.62 2.26
C LEU A 53 -5.85 -21.91 1.23
N THR A 54 -5.48 -22.58 0.14
CA THR A 54 -4.59 -22.02 -0.88
C THR A 54 -5.29 -20.93 -1.69
N ASP A 55 -6.54 -21.16 -2.09
CA ASP A 55 -7.37 -20.19 -2.83
C ASP A 55 -7.62 -18.93 -2.00
N ALA A 56 -8.08 -19.08 -0.75
CA ALA A 56 -8.33 -17.95 0.14
C ALA A 56 -7.05 -17.18 0.50
N LEU A 57 -5.94 -17.86 0.75
CA LEU A 57 -4.65 -17.20 0.97
C LEU A 57 -4.26 -16.32 -0.22
N ALA A 58 -4.40 -16.85 -1.45
CA ALA A 58 -4.09 -16.09 -2.66
C ALA A 58 -4.98 -14.84 -2.79
N SER A 59 -6.30 -14.97 -2.53
CA SER A 59 -7.23 -13.83 -2.50
C SER A 59 -6.84 -12.77 -1.46
N PHE A 60 -6.58 -13.19 -0.22
CA PHE A 60 -6.22 -12.26 0.87
C PHE A 60 -4.90 -11.55 0.58
N GLU A 61 -3.89 -12.27 0.10
CA GLU A 61 -2.60 -11.69 -0.27
C GLU A 61 -2.73 -10.69 -1.43
N LEU A 62 -3.57 -10.98 -2.42
CA LEU A 62 -3.83 -10.07 -3.53
C LEU A 62 -4.39 -8.72 -3.04
N VAL A 63 -5.42 -8.76 -2.18
CA VAL A 63 -6.01 -7.54 -1.61
C VAL A 63 -5.03 -6.76 -0.74
N ILE A 64 -4.25 -7.45 0.09
CA ILE A 64 -3.24 -6.81 0.94
C ILE A 64 -2.09 -6.23 0.09
N ASN A 65 -1.70 -6.90 -0.99
CA ASN A 65 -0.68 -6.37 -1.89
C ASN A 65 -1.17 -5.10 -2.62
N ASP A 66 -2.40 -5.11 -3.12
CA ASP A 66 -3.01 -3.92 -3.75
C ASP A 66 -3.05 -2.72 -2.77
N VAL A 67 -3.48 -2.93 -1.53
CA VAL A 67 -3.51 -1.84 -0.55
C VAL A 67 -2.10 -1.35 -0.18
N ASN A 68 -1.10 -2.25 -0.09
CA ASN A 68 0.29 -1.86 0.17
C ASN A 68 0.86 -1.00 -0.96
N ILE A 69 0.57 -1.35 -2.22
CA ILE A 69 0.98 -0.54 -3.39
C ILE A 69 0.37 0.86 -3.29
N LYS A 70 -0.92 0.97 -2.95
CA LYS A 70 -1.60 2.26 -2.78
C LYS A 70 -1.03 3.07 -1.63
N ILE A 71 -0.75 2.43 -0.48
CA ILE A 71 -0.09 3.06 0.68
C ILE A 71 1.25 3.67 0.25
N ASN A 72 2.07 2.90 -0.46
CA ASN A 72 3.39 3.36 -0.91
C ASN A 72 3.28 4.54 -1.88
N LYS A 73 2.38 4.47 -2.87
CA LYS A 73 2.10 5.58 -3.79
C LYS A 73 1.66 6.84 -3.04
N HIS A 74 0.74 6.72 -2.08
CA HIS A 74 0.31 7.86 -1.27
C HIS A 74 1.47 8.42 -0.42
N LYS A 75 2.30 7.57 0.18
CA LYS A 75 3.50 8.01 0.93
C LYS A 75 4.46 8.78 0.02
N GLU A 76 4.64 8.35 -1.23
CA GLU A 76 5.45 9.07 -2.22
C GLU A 76 4.85 10.43 -2.63
N MET A 77 3.52 10.51 -2.76
CA MET A 77 2.83 11.76 -3.06
C MET A 77 3.00 12.82 -1.96
N LEU A 78 3.09 12.38 -0.70
CA LEU A 78 3.28 13.24 0.47
C LEU A 78 4.75 13.57 0.77
N LYS A 79 5.72 13.04 0.02
CA LYS A 79 7.10 13.48 0.17
C LYS A 79 7.18 14.96 -0.22
N PRO A 80 7.87 15.80 0.57
CA PRO A 80 8.04 17.19 0.19
C PRO A 80 8.65 17.27 -1.20
N LYS A 81 8.01 18.02 -2.09
CA LYS A 81 8.49 18.18 -3.46
C LYS A 81 9.22 19.50 -3.57
N ILE A 82 10.48 19.43 -4.00
CA ILE A 82 11.20 20.61 -4.47
C ILE A 82 10.40 21.18 -5.64
N SER A 83 10.16 22.49 -5.62
CA SER A 83 9.41 23.13 -6.72
C SER A 83 10.11 22.85 -8.05
N LYS A 84 9.32 22.63 -9.12
CA LYS A 84 9.88 22.36 -10.46
C LYS A 84 10.86 23.46 -10.90
N ASN A 85 10.58 24.71 -10.55
CA ASN A 85 11.43 25.86 -10.89
C ASN A 85 12.80 25.79 -10.19
N ILE A 86 12.83 25.45 -8.90
CA ILE A 86 14.09 25.29 -8.16
C ILE A 86 14.88 24.10 -8.73
N LEU A 87 14.21 22.98 -9.01
CA LEU A 87 14.86 21.80 -9.58
C LEU A 87 15.46 22.10 -10.97
N THR A 88 14.72 22.81 -11.83
CA THR A 88 15.22 23.25 -13.13
C THR A 88 16.40 24.21 -12.99
N ALA A 89 16.36 25.15 -12.04
CA ALA A 89 17.49 26.05 -11.80
C ALA A 89 18.75 25.30 -11.34
N ILE A 90 18.61 24.31 -10.46
CA ILE A 90 19.71 23.44 -10.02
C ILE A 90 20.33 22.72 -11.22
N ASN A 91 19.51 22.05 -12.03
CA ASN A 91 19.98 21.29 -13.19
C ASN A 91 20.68 22.19 -14.22
N ASN A 92 20.12 23.36 -14.52
CA ASN A 92 20.74 24.31 -15.45
C ASN A 92 22.12 24.79 -14.96
N VAL A 93 22.26 25.05 -13.65
CA VAL A 93 23.55 25.45 -13.08
C VAL A 93 24.54 24.29 -13.08
N GLN A 94 24.08 23.06 -12.82
CA GLN A 94 24.90 21.86 -12.91
C GLN A 94 25.47 21.66 -14.33
N GLU A 95 24.65 21.81 -15.37
CA GLU A 95 25.08 21.73 -16.78
C GLU A 95 26.13 22.81 -17.11
N LEU A 96 25.96 24.04 -16.57
CA LEU A 96 26.94 25.11 -16.74
C LEU A 96 28.26 24.80 -16.03
N ILE A 97 28.23 24.16 -14.85
CA ILE A 97 29.44 23.72 -14.14
C ILE A 97 30.17 22.64 -14.94
N GLU A 98 29.44 21.63 -15.44
CA GLU A 98 30.00 20.51 -16.20
C GLU A 98 30.61 20.95 -17.55
N SER A 99 30.07 22.02 -18.14
CA SER A 99 30.56 22.60 -19.40
C SER A 99 31.57 23.74 -19.21
N ALA A 100 31.88 24.13 -17.97
CA ALA A 100 32.73 25.28 -17.71
C ALA A 100 34.21 25.01 -18.02
N ASN A 101 34.88 26.01 -18.59
CA ASN A 101 36.32 25.98 -18.80
C ASN A 101 37.06 26.06 -17.44
N VAL A 102 37.94 25.10 -17.18
CA VAL A 102 38.68 24.93 -15.92
C VAL A 102 39.56 26.14 -15.57
N ASP A 103 39.98 26.91 -16.59
CA ASP A 103 40.89 28.05 -16.41
C ASP A 103 40.21 29.30 -15.84
N ASN A 104 38.88 29.37 -15.83
CA ASN A 104 38.14 30.53 -15.31
C ASN A 104 37.68 30.30 -13.86
N PHE A 105 38.65 30.30 -12.95
CA PHE A 105 38.44 30.03 -11.52
C PHE A 105 37.27 30.84 -10.91
N THR A 106 37.22 32.15 -11.16
CA THR A 106 36.20 33.04 -10.58
C THR A 106 34.80 32.65 -11.03
N THR A 107 34.62 32.32 -12.31
CA THR A 107 33.31 31.91 -12.84
C THR A 107 32.89 30.56 -12.26
N ASN A 108 33.80 29.60 -12.22
CA ASN A 108 33.54 28.25 -11.70
C ASN A 108 33.18 28.30 -10.21
N TYR A 109 33.92 29.09 -9.43
CA TYR A 109 33.63 29.30 -8.01
C TYR A 109 32.26 29.94 -7.79
N ASN A 110 31.88 30.93 -8.59
CA ASN A 110 30.56 31.56 -8.50
C ASN A 110 29.42 30.59 -8.85
N LEU A 111 29.58 29.78 -9.91
CA LEU A 111 28.60 28.75 -10.29
C LEU A 111 28.40 27.72 -9.17
N LEU A 112 29.48 27.21 -8.58
CA LEU A 112 29.42 26.29 -7.43
C LEU A 112 28.70 26.92 -6.23
N LYS A 113 28.96 28.20 -5.95
CA LYS A 113 28.28 28.95 -4.87
C LYS A 113 26.79 29.13 -5.13
N ILE A 114 26.40 29.41 -6.38
CA ILE A 114 24.99 29.51 -6.77
C ILE A 114 24.31 28.14 -6.64
N HIS A 115 24.97 27.07 -7.10
CA HIS A 115 24.47 25.71 -6.98
C HIS A 115 24.20 25.33 -5.52
N GLY A 116 25.17 25.59 -4.61
CA GLY A 116 24.99 25.36 -3.17
C GLY A 116 23.81 26.12 -2.57
N LYS A 117 23.64 27.40 -2.93
CA LYS A 117 22.48 28.19 -2.47
C LYS A 117 21.14 27.66 -2.99
N LEU A 118 21.11 27.16 -4.23
CA LEU A 118 19.88 26.58 -4.78
C LEU A 118 19.49 25.29 -4.07
N ILE A 119 20.46 24.47 -3.65
CA ILE A 119 20.23 23.28 -2.82
C ILE A 119 19.66 23.70 -1.46
N GLU A 120 20.27 24.68 -0.78
CA GLU A 120 19.73 25.19 0.49
C GLU A 120 18.31 25.75 0.34
N MET A 121 18.02 26.46 -0.76
CA MET A 121 16.67 26.95 -1.06
C MET A 121 15.69 25.81 -1.33
N ALA A 122 16.14 24.71 -1.95
CA ALA A 122 15.31 23.54 -2.20
C ALA A 122 14.87 22.88 -0.89
N ASP A 123 15.78 22.76 0.08
CA ASP A 123 15.50 22.22 1.42
C ASP A 123 14.54 23.12 2.21
N ASN A 124 14.74 24.44 2.14
CA ASN A 124 13.90 25.40 2.87
C ASN A 124 12.51 25.65 2.26
N ASN A 125 12.32 25.36 0.96
CA ASN A 125 11.03 25.52 0.26
C ASN A 125 10.29 24.19 0.05
N GLN A 126 10.67 23.16 0.80
CA GLN A 126 9.91 21.93 0.90
C GLN A 126 8.51 22.26 1.44
N THR A 127 7.47 21.97 0.65
CA THR A 127 6.09 22.22 1.08
C THR A 127 5.79 21.28 2.25
N GLU A 128 5.48 21.83 3.43
CA GLU A 128 5.05 21.03 4.57
C GLU A 128 3.77 20.27 4.21
N VAL A 129 3.85 18.94 4.29
CA VAL A 129 2.71 18.08 4.09
C VAL A 129 2.12 17.76 5.45
N ASN A 130 1.03 18.45 5.80
CA ASN A 130 0.29 18.27 7.06
C ASN A 130 -0.63 17.04 7.06
N PHE A 131 -0.38 16.09 6.16
CA PHE A 131 -1.10 14.84 6.06
C PHE A 131 -0.15 13.66 6.27
N PHE A 132 -0.70 12.58 6.80
CA PHE A 132 -0.05 11.28 6.95
C PHE A 132 -0.86 10.24 6.19
N VAL A 133 -0.22 9.14 5.83
CA VAL A 133 -0.91 7.99 5.22
C VAL A 133 -1.07 6.92 6.29
N CYS A 134 -2.28 6.42 6.50
CA CYS A 134 -2.50 5.27 7.37
C CYS A 134 -1.78 4.04 6.82
N GLU A 135 -0.98 3.38 7.65
CA GLU A 135 -0.18 2.22 7.24
C GLU A 135 -0.99 0.95 6.98
N ASN A 136 -2.25 0.93 7.41
CA ASN A 136 -3.13 -0.23 7.25
C ASN A 136 -4.05 -0.11 6.04
N CYS A 137 -4.67 1.07 5.85
CA CYS A 137 -5.69 1.29 4.81
C CYS A 137 -5.31 2.33 3.74
N GLY A 138 -4.18 3.02 3.87
CA GLY A 138 -3.71 3.99 2.87
C GLY A 138 -4.46 5.31 2.82
N VAL A 139 -5.44 5.56 3.70
CA VAL A 139 -6.19 6.81 3.74
C VAL A 139 -5.32 7.95 4.29
N PHE A 140 -5.50 9.15 3.75
CA PHE A 140 -4.88 10.39 4.26
C PHE A 140 -5.51 10.81 5.59
N THR A 141 -4.68 11.16 6.58
CA THR A 141 -5.10 11.60 7.91
C THR A 141 -4.29 12.82 8.34
N ILE A 142 -4.91 13.72 9.10
CA ILE A 142 -4.25 14.89 9.70
C ILE A 142 -3.53 14.57 11.02
N LYS A 143 -3.77 13.39 11.61
CA LYS A 143 -3.16 12.96 12.88
C LYS A 143 -2.39 11.66 12.69
N LYS A 144 -1.17 11.60 13.24
CA LYS A 144 -0.45 10.32 13.45
C LYS A 144 -1.19 9.53 14.53
N GLY A 145 -1.45 8.25 14.27
CA GLY A 145 -2.08 7.36 15.25
C GLY A 145 -2.99 6.32 14.62
N GLU A 146 -3.74 5.63 15.49
CA GLU A 146 -4.70 4.62 15.05
C GLU A 146 -5.84 5.23 14.25
N CYS A 147 -6.13 4.58 13.13
CA CYS A 147 -7.16 4.97 12.20
C CYS A 147 -8.48 4.27 12.59
N VAL A 148 -9.55 5.05 12.73
CA VAL A 148 -10.89 4.56 13.11
C VAL A 148 -11.78 4.21 11.91
N HIS A 149 -11.22 4.19 10.69
CA HIS A 149 -11.98 3.84 9.49
C HIS A 149 -12.38 2.36 9.53
N ALA A 150 -13.62 2.04 9.15
CA ALA A 150 -14.14 0.67 9.15
C ALA A 150 -13.22 -0.28 8.37
N PHE A 151 -12.80 0.10 7.16
CA PHE A 151 -11.90 -0.72 6.34
C PHE A 151 -10.49 -0.87 6.91
N CYS A 152 -10.02 0.04 7.78
CA CYS A 152 -8.74 -0.15 8.48
C CYS A 152 -8.79 -1.39 9.36
N GLN A 153 -9.91 -1.62 10.04
CA GLN A 153 -10.10 -2.82 10.86
C GLN A 153 -10.21 -4.07 10.00
N SER A 154 -10.92 -4.03 8.87
CA SER A 154 -10.98 -5.15 7.92
C SER A 154 -9.59 -5.51 7.38
N TYR A 155 -8.78 -4.53 6.97
CA TYR A 155 -7.40 -4.78 6.53
C TYR A 155 -6.52 -5.36 7.65
N LYS A 156 -6.63 -4.85 8.90
CA LYS A 156 -5.91 -5.42 10.06
C LYS A 156 -6.31 -6.88 10.29
N LYS A 157 -7.61 -7.19 10.25
CA LYS A 157 -8.15 -8.55 10.37
C LYS A 157 -7.57 -9.48 9.30
N ILE A 158 -7.59 -9.06 8.04
CA ILE A 158 -7.07 -9.88 6.93
C ILE A 158 -5.56 -10.11 7.04
N ARG A 159 -4.77 -9.11 7.45
CA ARG A 159 -3.32 -9.29 7.69
C ARG A 159 -3.05 -10.36 8.75
N ASN A 160 -3.79 -10.33 9.85
CA ASN A 160 -3.67 -11.34 10.91
C ASN A 160 -4.08 -12.73 10.39
N LEU A 161 -5.19 -12.82 9.64
CA LEU A 161 -5.62 -14.07 9.02
C LEU A 161 -4.55 -14.66 8.09
N ILE A 162 -3.88 -13.86 7.27
CA ILE A 162 -2.78 -14.34 6.41
C ILE A 162 -1.66 -14.96 7.26
N LEU A 163 -1.28 -14.35 8.38
CA LEU A 163 -0.25 -14.90 9.26
C LEU A 163 -0.67 -16.24 9.86
N GLU A 164 -1.91 -16.34 10.35
CA GLU A 164 -2.47 -17.56 10.91
C GLU A 164 -2.54 -18.69 9.87
N LEU A 165 -3.07 -18.39 8.68
CA LEU A 165 -3.23 -19.35 7.58
C LEU A 165 -1.87 -19.83 7.03
N LYS A 166 -0.85 -18.95 6.99
CA LYS A 166 0.53 -19.36 6.64
C LYS A 166 1.15 -20.30 7.67
N ALA A 167 0.92 -20.04 8.97
CA ALA A 167 1.38 -20.92 10.02
C ALA A 167 0.73 -22.32 9.89
N ILE A 168 -0.58 -22.38 9.65
CA ILE A 168 -1.29 -23.64 9.39
C ILE A 168 -0.71 -24.37 8.17
N LYS A 169 -0.50 -23.66 7.06
CA LYS A 169 0.09 -24.23 5.83
C LYS A 169 1.50 -24.80 6.06
N SER A 170 2.28 -24.22 6.97
CA SER A 170 3.64 -24.68 7.27
C SER A 170 3.69 -25.96 8.11
N ILE A 171 2.68 -26.22 8.95
CA ILE A 171 2.57 -27.42 9.79
C ILE A 171 2.08 -28.63 8.97
N GLY A 172 1.36 -28.39 7.87
CA GLY A 172 0.85 -29.43 6.98
C GLY A 172 1.82 -29.93 5.90
N LYS A 173 3.10 -29.50 5.93
CA LYS A 173 4.19 -30.03 5.10
C LYS A 173 5.02 -31.01 5.89
#